data_AF-A0A7S0JC39-F1
#
_entry.id   AF-A0A7S0JC39-F1
#
_cell.length_a   1.000
_cell.length_b   1.000
_cell.length_c   1.000
_cell.angle_alpha   90.00
_cell.angle_beta   90.00
_cell.angle_gamma   90.00
#
_symmetry.space_group_name_H-M   'P 1'
#
loop_
_entity.id
_entity.type
_entity.pdbx_description
1 polymer ?
#
loop_
_entity_poly.entity_id
_entity_poly.type
_entity_poly.pdbx_seq_one_letter_code
_entity_poly.pdbx_strand_id
1 'polypeptide(L)'
;KGVKEVSSPSGYELVSTLLIPSDEKIQHVLKQWPLPPRPAGTPPAFVIVFLLPSTASGAPRLHLLLRFERDFSKDEGMEPRDLKVFDSLIEQSSAANSTFAADRIKILPFIVHGANWVTCKLVNNQPGLICAALETEQFNGPNYTEIDIDVEGFKAGAFAVLAKKILDIVRPKVATLVIDLAFMEQGNEESELPERIIAVARLMKLNLSTSKPTDPARKNYMPSRWSSSGERSTPRSKKSRLSGNFSWRGPS
;
A
#
# COMPACT_ATOMS: atom_id res chain seq x y z
N LYS A 1 6.91 -0.55 -28.61
CA LYS A 1 6.40 -0.96 -27.27
C LYS A 1 7.52 -1.73 -26.61
N GLY A 2 8.08 -1.23 -25.51
CA GLY A 2 9.16 -1.92 -24.77
C GLY A 2 8.71 -3.29 -24.27
N VAL A 3 9.66 -4.21 -24.14
CA VAL A 3 9.43 -5.53 -23.55
C VAL A 3 9.19 -5.33 -22.04
N LYS A 4 8.12 -5.94 -21.51
CA LYS A 4 7.89 -5.93 -20.06
C LYS A 4 8.83 -6.94 -19.42
N GLU A 5 9.70 -6.48 -18.54
CA GLU A 5 10.61 -7.33 -17.80
C GLU A 5 10.08 -7.61 -16.40
N VAL A 6 10.52 -8.73 -15.81
CA VAL A 6 10.19 -9.06 -14.42
C VAL A 6 10.96 -8.11 -13.52
N SER A 7 10.25 -7.41 -12.63
CA SER A 7 10.90 -6.51 -11.69
C SER A 7 11.68 -7.28 -10.64
N SER A 8 12.81 -6.72 -10.21
CA SER A 8 13.52 -7.15 -8.99
C SER A 8 12.59 -7.11 -7.76
N PRO A 9 12.94 -7.78 -6.65
CA PRO A 9 12.18 -7.69 -5.41
C PRO A 9 11.95 -6.25 -4.97
N SER A 10 10.81 -6.00 -4.33
CA SER A 10 10.45 -4.67 -3.82
C SER A 10 11.55 -4.08 -2.93
N GLY A 11 11.92 -2.82 -3.06
CA GLY A 11 12.98 -2.24 -2.18
C GLY A 11 12.54 -2.04 -0.72
N TYR A 12 11.24 -2.01 -0.46
CA TYR A 12 10.64 -1.78 0.85
C TYR A 12 9.78 -2.97 1.30
N GLU A 13 9.64 -3.16 2.62
CA GLU A 13 8.78 -4.16 3.25
C GLU A 13 7.61 -3.52 3.98
N LEU A 14 6.41 -4.09 3.86
CA LEU A 14 5.24 -3.67 4.62
C LEU A 14 5.40 -4.04 6.10
N VAL A 15 5.52 -3.04 6.99
CA VAL A 15 5.72 -3.29 8.43
C VAL A 15 4.45 -3.11 9.25
N SER A 16 3.54 -2.25 8.81
CA SER A 16 2.28 -2.03 9.53
C SER A 16 1.18 -1.50 8.64
N THR A 17 -0.05 -1.86 8.98
CA THR A 17 -1.27 -1.33 8.37
C THR A 17 -2.16 -0.73 9.45
N LEU A 18 -2.86 0.34 9.12
CA LEU A 18 -3.80 1.00 10.00
C LEU A 18 -5.04 1.44 9.22
N LEU A 19 -6.22 1.29 9.81
CA LEU A 19 -7.47 1.78 9.27
C LEU A 19 -8.05 2.80 10.25
N ILE A 20 -8.16 4.05 9.83
CA ILE A 20 -8.66 5.16 10.66
C ILE A 20 -10.04 5.59 10.15
N PRO A 21 -11.10 5.45 10.94
CA PRO A 21 -12.39 6.07 10.63
C PRO A 21 -12.35 7.56 10.96
N SER A 22 -13.01 8.39 10.16
CA SER A 22 -13.15 9.82 10.42
C SER A 22 -14.42 10.39 9.79
N ASP A 23 -14.87 11.52 10.29
CA ASP A 23 -16.01 12.24 9.69
C ASP A 23 -15.55 13.01 8.43
N GLU A 24 -14.34 13.57 8.49
CA GLU A 24 -13.74 14.37 7.41
C GLU A 24 -12.53 13.68 6.78
N LYS A 25 -12.15 14.13 5.58
CA LYS A 25 -10.88 13.73 4.94
C LYS A 25 -9.71 14.25 5.79
N ILE A 26 -8.78 13.37 6.14
CA ILE A 26 -7.54 13.67 6.85
C ILE A 26 -6.42 13.61 5.82
N GLN A 27 -5.91 14.78 5.44
CA GLN A 27 -4.68 14.90 4.64
C GLN A 27 -3.47 14.95 5.56
N HIS A 28 -2.33 14.49 5.06
CA HIS A 28 -1.05 14.53 5.77
C HIS A 28 -1.18 13.94 7.18
N VAL A 29 -1.65 12.69 7.24
CA VAL A 29 -1.95 11.96 8.48
C VAL A 29 -0.73 11.96 9.41
N LEU A 30 0.49 11.84 8.88
CA LEU A 30 1.72 11.82 9.68
C LEU A 30 2.12 13.19 10.27
N LYS A 31 1.50 14.29 9.85
CA LYS A 31 1.64 15.57 10.56
C LYS A 31 0.85 15.57 11.86
N GLN A 32 -0.32 14.93 11.84
CA GLN A 32 -1.18 14.81 13.02
C GLN A 32 -0.70 13.69 13.94
N TRP A 33 -0.21 12.60 13.35
CA TRP A 33 0.33 11.45 14.07
C TRP A 33 1.71 11.05 13.56
N PRO A 34 2.77 11.74 14.02
CA PRO A 34 4.12 11.50 13.55
C PRO A 34 4.60 10.08 13.89
N LEU A 35 5.47 9.56 13.03
CA LEU A 35 6.22 8.34 13.31
C LEU A 35 7.15 8.55 14.51
N PRO A 36 7.44 7.48 15.29
CA PRO A 36 8.44 7.58 16.35
C PRO A 36 9.79 8.06 15.79
N PRO A 37 10.60 8.78 16.59
CA PRO A 37 11.94 9.17 16.19
C PRO A 37 12.76 7.97 15.72
N ARG A 38 13.55 8.17 14.66
CA ARG A 38 14.40 7.15 14.06
C ARG A 38 15.87 7.51 14.23
N PRO A 39 16.78 6.52 14.26
CA PRO A 39 18.21 6.80 14.21
C PRO A 39 18.56 7.67 13.00
N ALA A 40 19.52 8.58 13.17
CA ALA A 40 20.03 9.38 12.07
C ALA A 40 20.57 8.48 10.93
N GLY A 41 20.33 8.87 9.68
CA GLY A 41 20.73 8.09 8.51
C GLY A 41 19.80 6.91 8.20
N THR A 42 18.72 6.70 8.96
CA THR A 42 17.71 5.72 8.58
C THR A 42 16.94 6.23 7.35
N PRO A 43 16.77 5.43 6.28
CA PRO A 43 15.96 5.81 5.15
C PRO A 43 14.53 6.19 5.56
N PRO A 44 13.88 7.12 4.84
CA PRO A 44 12.51 7.51 5.13
C PRO A 44 11.57 6.31 4.96
N ALA A 45 10.56 6.24 5.82
CA ALA A 45 9.46 5.28 5.61
C ALA A 45 8.60 5.76 4.43
N PHE A 46 8.16 4.84 3.58
CA PHE A 46 7.10 5.14 2.62
C PHE A 46 5.76 4.82 3.25
N VAL A 47 4.83 5.76 3.22
CA VAL A 47 3.47 5.56 3.73
C VAL A 47 2.47 5.87 2.64
N ILE A 48 1.79 4.84 2.15
CA ILE A 48 0.69 5.01 1.20
C ILE A 48 -0.61 5.08 1.99
N VAL A 49 -1.38 6.14 1.78
CA VAL A 49 -2.68 6.33 2.43
C VAL A 49 -3.77 6.30 1.35
N PHE A 50 -4.64 5.31 1.40
CA PHE A 50 -5.87 5.34 0.61
C PHE A 50 -6.96 6.08 1.39
N LEU A 51 -7.41 7.20 0.84
CA LEU A 51 -8.54 7.96 1.35
C LEU A 51 -9.81 7.33 0.78
N LEU A 52 -10.47 6.53 1.61
CA LEU A 52 -11.63 5.76 1.22
C LEU A 52 -12.90 6.52 1.60
N PRO A 53 -13.88 6.57 0.70
CA PRO A 53 -15.10 7.29 0.96
C PRO A 53 -16.04 6.59 1.92
N SER A 54 -16.99 7.37 2.42
CA SER A 54 -18.11 6.83 3.16
C SER A 54 -18.91 5.87 2.27
N THR A 55 -19.14 4.65 2.74
CA THR A 55 -19.80 3.58 1.99
C THR A 55 -21.31 3.52 2.19
N ALA A 56 -21.87 4.29 3.13
CA ALA A 56 -23.29 4.36 3.44
C ALA A 56 -23.64 5.69 4.10
N SER A 57 -24.89 6.13 4.00
CA SER A 57 -25.36 7.35 4.68
C SER A 57 -25.08 7.26 6.20
N GLY A 58 -24.30 8.21 6.72
CA GLY A 58 -23.88 8.24 8.13
C GLY A 58 -22.71 7.31 8.50
N ALA A 59 -22.14 6.55 7.57
CA ALA A 59 -20.90 5.81 7.82
C ALA A 59 -19.69 6.75 7.78
N PRO A 60 -18.64 6.51 8.59
CA PRO A 60 -17.44 7.33 8.55
C PRO A 60 -16.68 7.12 7.23
N ARG A 61 -15.88 8.11 6.84
CA ARG A 61 -14.78 7.92 5.89
C ARG A 61 -13.73 7.01 6.51
N LEU A 62 -12.91 6.38 5.68
CA LEU A 62 -11.84 5.50 6.14
C LEU A 62 -10.51 5.89 5.51
N HIS A 63 -9.43 5.83 6.28
CA HIS A 63 -8.07 6.06 5.80
C HIS A 63 -7.30 4.77 6.02
N LEU A 64 -6.92 4.09 4.94
CA LEU A 64 -6.09 2.89 4.99
C LEU A 64 -4.63 3.28 4.80
N LEU A 65 -3.86 3.24 5.88
CA LEU A 65 -2.43 3.50 5.86
C LEU A 65 -1.67 2.19 5.71
N LEU A 66 -0.73 2.18 4.76
CA LEU A 66 0.23 1.11 4.54
C LEU A 66 1.62 1.72 4.75
N ARG A 67 2.30 1.33 5.84
CA ARG A 67 3.65 1.81 6.14
C ARG A 67 4.68 0.77 5.73
N PHE A 68 5.66 1.23 4.97
CA PHE A 68 6.74 0.43 4.44
C PHE A 68 8.09 0.96 4.92
N GLU A 69 9.02 0.04 5.15
CA GLU A 69 10.39 0.35 5.57
C GLU A 69 11.40 -0.17 4.57
N ARG A 70 12.49 0.57 4.38
CA ARG A 70 13.56 0.17 3.47
C ARG A 70 14.19 -1.13 3.96
N ASP A 71 14.28 -2.12 3.07
CA ASP A 71 14.95 -3.40 3.35
C ASP A 71 16.11 -3.57 2.36
N PHE A 72 17.32 -3.31 2.84
CA PHE A 72 18.54 -3.38 2.02
C PHE A 72 18.92 -4.81 1.61
N SER A 73 18.44 -5.84 2.33
CA SER A 73 18.69 -7.23 1.92
C SER A 73 18.02 -7.56 0.58
N LYS A 74 17.01 -6.77 0.18
CA LYS A 74 16.32 -6.93 -1.10
C LYS A 74 17.09 -6.36 -2.29
N ASP A 75 18.24 -5.74 -2.05
CA ASP A 75 19.15 -5.27 -3.10
C ASP A 75 20.22 -6.29 -3.47
N GLU A 76 20.33 -7.38 -2.70
CA GLU A 76 21.31 -8.43 -2.94
C GLU A 76 21.14 -9.02 -4.35
N GLY A 77 22.23 -9.02 -5.11
CA GLY A 77 22.26 -9.55 -6.49
C GLY A 77 21.66 -8.63 -7.55
N MET A 78 21.30 -7.39 -7.21
CA MET A 78 20.90 -6.41 -8.22
C MET A 78 22.08 -5.88 -9.03
N GLU A 79 21.83 -5.59 -10.31
CA GLU A 79 22.78 -4.88 -11.15
C GLU A 79 23.08 -3.48 -10.56
N PRO A 80 24.36 -3.07 -10.45
CA PRO A 80 24.73 -1.79 -9.84
C PRO A 80 24.08 -0.57 -10.49
N ARG A 81 23.85 -0.62 -11.80
CA ARG A 81 23.12 0.42 -12.54
C ARG A 81 21.69 0.56 -12.02
N ASP A 82 20.98 -0.56 -11.90
CA ASP A 82 19.55 -0.56 -11.57
C ASP A 82 19.33 -0.19 -10.09
N LEU A 83 20.25 -0.61 -9.21
CA LEU A 83 20.26 -0.16 -7.82
C LEU A 83 20.45 1.37 -7.74
N LYS A 84 21.41 1.92 -8.49
CA LYS A 84 21.64 3.37 -8.53
C LYS A 84 20.43 4.14 -9.07
N VAL A 85 19.75 3.61 -10.09
CA VAL A 85 18.51 4.19 -10.61
C VAL A 85 17.42 4.18 -9.53
N PHE A 86 17.24 3.04 -8.86
CA PHE A 86 16.26 2.92 -7.79
C PHE A 86 16.52 3.90 -6.64
N ASP A 87 17.75 3.97 -6.14
CA ASP A 87 18.12 4.86 -5.05
C ASP A 87 17.92 6.34 -5.44
N SER A 88 18.28 6.72 -6.68
CA SER A 88 18.02 8.07 -7.20
C SER A 88 16.54 8.45 -7.22
N LEU A 89 15.66 7.53 -7.65
CA LEU A 89 14.21 7.77 -7.65
C LEU A 89 13.66 7.91 -6.22
N ILE A 90 14.14 7.09 -5.29
CA ILE A 90 13.78 7.16 -3.88
C ILE A 90 14.25 8.47 -3.24
N GLU A 91 15.46 8.92 -3.54
CA GLU A 91 16.01 10.19 -3.06
C GLU A 91 15.20 11.39 -3.57
N GLN A 92 14.86 11.41 -4.87
CA GLN A 92 14.02 12.46 -5.46
C GLN A 92 12.62 12.48 -4.86
N SER A 93 12.03 11.30 -4.65
CA SER A 93 10.76 11.14 -3.95
C SER A 93 10.86 11.68 -2.52
N SER A 94 11.94 11.42 -1.81
CA SER A 94 12.08 11.79 -0.40
C SER A 94 12.55 13.24 -0.14
N ALA A 95 12.95 13.97 -1.18
CA ALA A 95 13.48 15.32 -1.05
C ALA A 95 12.45 16.30 -0.44
N ALA A 96 12.92 17.29 0.34
CA ALA A 96 12.02 18.26 0.96
C ALA A 96 11.14 18.99 -0.09
N ASN A 97 9.84 19.06 0.16
CA ASN A 97 8.83 19.65 -0.74
C ASN A 97 8.73 18.99 -2.14
N SER A 98 9.20 17.75 -2.29
CA SER A 98 9.03 17.00 -3.54
C SER A 98 7.56 16.67 -3.82
N THR A 99 7.17 16.75 -5.09
CA THR A 99 5.92 16.21 -5.64
C THR A 99 6.14 14.97 -6.49
N PHE A 100 7.38 14.45 -6.51
CA PHE A 100 7.81 13.42 -7.46
C PHE A 100 6.93 12.17 -7.43
N ALA A 101 6.62 11.64 -6.24
CA ALA A 101 5.72 10.50 -6.09
C ALA A 101 4.28 10.85 -6.44
N ALA A 102 3.81 12.04 -6.04
CA ALA A 102 2.47 12.50 -6.38
C ALA A 102 2.27 12.61 -7.90
N ASP A 103 3.34 12.83 -8.67
CA ASP A 103 3.29 12.98 -10.13
C ASP A 103 3.61 11.68 -10.89
N ARG A 104 4.28 10.72 -10.26
CA ARG A 104 4.84 9.53 -10.96
C ARG A 104 4.42 8.18 -10.39
N ILE A 105 3.70 8.12 -9.27
CA ILE A 105 3.36 6.83 -8.67
C ILE A 105 2.42 6.00 -9.56
N LYS A 106 2.82 4.75 -9.77
CA LYS A 106 2.06 3.71 -10.44
C LYS A 106 1.56 2.68 -9.44
N ILE A 107 0.40 2.13 -9.75
CA ILE A 107 -0.17 0.98 -9.04
C ILE A 107 -0.37 -0.18 -10.01
N LEU A 108 -0.01 -1.38 -9.56
CA LEU A 108 -0.27 -2.64 -10.24
C LEU A 108 -1.18 -3.48 -9.35
N PRO A 109 -2.50 -3.46 -9.55
CA PRO A 109 -3.43 -4.30 -8.83
C PRO A 109 -3.50 -5.70 -9.45
N PHE A 110 -3.55 -6.72 -8.61
CA PHE A 110 -3.74 -8.10 -9.04
C PHE A 110 -4.72 -8.81 -8.10
N ILE A 111 -5.91 -9.12 -8.59
CA ILE A 111 -6.88 -9.92 -7.86
C ILE A 111 -6.42 -11.38 -7.87
N VAL A 112 -6.11 -11.89 -6.69
CA VAL A 112 -5.66 -13.26 -6.44
C VAL A 112 -6.84 -14.18 -6.21
N HIS A 113 -7.88 -13.70 -5.52
CA HIS A 113 -9.03 -14.53 -5.14
C HIS A 113 -10.32 -13.69 -4.99
N GLY A 114 -11.47 -14.34 -5.16
CA GLY A 114 -12.78 -13.79 -4.80
C GLY A 114 -13.52 -13.02 -5.90
N ALA A 115 -12.95 -12.93 -7.10
CA ALA A 115 -13.60 -12.35 -8.28
C ALA A 115 -13.79 -13.39 -9.39
N ASN A 116 -14.71 -13.10 -10.31
CA ASN A 116 -14.87 -13.90 -11.52
C ASN A 116 -13.78 -13.57 -12.54
N TRP A 117 -13.61 -14.44 -13.53
CA TRP A 117 -12.54 -14.33 -14.53
C TRP A 117 -12.57 -13.00 -15.32
N VAL A 118 -13.75 -12.44 -15.58
CA VAL A 118 -13.90 -11.17 -16.31
C VAL A 118 -13.35 -10.01 -15.50
N THR A 119 -13.70 -9.96 -14.21
CA THR A 119 -13.18 -8.96 -13.28
C THR A 119 -11.66 -9.11 -13.12
N CYS A 120 -11.14 -10.33 -12.97
CA CYS A 120 -9.69 -10.56 -12.92
C CYS A 120 -9.01 -10.10 -14.21
N LYS A 121 -9.57 -10.41 -15.39
CA LYS A 121 -9.01 -10.00 -16.68
C LYS A 121 -8.98 -8.48 -16.84
N LEU A 122 -10.01 -7.79 -16.35
CA LEU A 122 -10.05 -6.32 -16.36
C LEU A 122 -9.03 -5.72 -15.41
N VAL A 123 -8.94 -6.19 -14.16
CA VAL A 123 -8.10 -5.56 -13.13
C VAL A 123 -6.63 -5.93 -13.28
N ASN A 124 -6.32 -7.22 -13.46
CA ASN A 124 -4.95 -7.74 -13.40
C ASN A 124 -4.09 -7.32 -14.60
N ASN A 125 -4.69 -6.73 -15.64
CA ASN A 125 -4.00 -6.25 -16.83
C ASN A 125 -3.84 -4.72 -16.87
N GLN A 126 -4.11 -4.03 -15.76
CA GLN A 126 -4.12 -2.56 -15.71
C GLN A 126 -3.03 -2.02 -14.79
N PRO A 127 -1.75 -2.05 -15.22
CA PRO A 127 -0.74 -1.17 -14.65
C PRO A 127 -1.13 0.26 -14.99
N GLY A 128 -1.29 1.12 -14.00
CA GLY A 128 -1.74 2.49 -14.21
C GLY A 128 -0.93 3.47 -13.40
N LEU A 129 -0.61 4.61 -14.03
CA LEU A 129 -0.18 5.82 -13.34
C LEU A 129 -1.36 6.32 -12.49
N ILE A 130 -1.40 5.93 -11.22
CA ILE A 130 -2.59 6.15 -10.37
C ILE A 130 -2.83 7.65 -10.20
N CYS A 131 -1.76 8.43 -10.13
CA CYS A 131 -1.83 9.89 -10.06
C CYS A 131 -2.36 10.57 -11.33
N ALA A 132 -2.39 9.90 -12.48
CA ALA A 132 -3.09 10.42 -13.66
C ALA A 132 -4.60 10.14 -13.64
N ALA A 133 -5.04 9.20 -12.79
CA ALA A 133 -6.45 8.85 -12.63
C ALA A 133 -7.10 9.51 -11.42
N LEU A 134 -6.36 9.70 -10.33
CA LEU A 134 -6.83 10.14 -9.02
C LEU A 134 -5.99 11.31 -8.50
N GLU A 135 -6.62 12.18 -7.73
CA GLU A 135 -5.95 13.18 -6.91
C GLU A 135 -5.00 12.47 -5.95
N THR A 136 -3.73 12.87 -6.04
CA THR A 136 -2.64 12.29 -5.29
C THR A 136 -1.82 13.44 -4.74
N GLU A 137 -1.56 13.40 -3.44
CA GLU A 137 -0.77 14.41 -2.74
C GLU A 137 0.40 13.74 -2.05
N GLN A 138 1.52 14.46 -1.98
CA GLN A 138 2.73 13.96 -1.35
C GLN A 138 3.14 14.90 -0.22
N PHE A 139 3.54 14.31 0.89
CA PHE A 139 4.07 15.03 2.03
C PHE A 139 5.36 14.38 2.52
N ASN A 140 6.44 15.16 2.57
CA ASN A 140 7.71 14.70 3.10
C ASN A 140 7.94 15.31 4.49
N GLY A 141 8.13 14.43 5.47
CA GLY A 141 8.55 14.79 6.82
C GLY A 141 10.00 14.38 7.07
N PRO A 142 10.54 14.59 8.28
CA PRO A 142 11.93 14.29 8.58
C PRO A 142 12.36 12.84 8.34
N ASN A 143 11.42 11.88 8.38
CA ASN A 143 11.70 10.45 8.35
C ASN A 143 10.68 9.66 7.53
N TYR A 144 9.91 10.32 6.67
CA TYR A 144 8.89 9.66 5.85
C TYR A 144 8.56 10.43 4.58
N THR A 145 8.05 9.68 3.61
CA THR A 145 7.29 10.15 2.46
C THR A 145 5.88 9.56 2.57
N GLU A 146 4.89 10.44 2.73
CA GLU A 146 3.47 10.09 2.74
C GLU A 146 2.89 10.41 1.37
N ILE A 147 2.14 9.47 0.80
CA ILE A 147 1.43 9.62 -0.47
C ILE A 147 -0.04 9.33 -0.23
N ASP A 148 -0.84 10.39 -0.26
CA ASP A 148 -2.28 10.34 -0.11
C ASP A 148 -2.91 10.10 -1.48
N ILE A 149 -3.70 9.04 -1.60
CA ILE A 149 -4.42 8.67 -2.82
C ILE A 149 -5.92 8.79 -2.53
N ASP A 150 -6.54 9.80 -3.13
CA ASP A 150 -7.98 10.02 -2.99
C ASP A 150 -8.77 9.12 -3.93
N VAL A 151 -9.43 8.11 -3.38
CA VAL A 151 -10.16 7.10 -4.18
C VAL A 151 -11.46 7.67 -4.79
N GLU A 152 -11.94 8.84 -4.33
CA GLU A 152 -13.04 9.58 -4.96
C GLU A 152 -12.59 10.80 -5.77
N GLY A 153 -11.34 11.24 -5.60
CA GLY A 153 -10.76 12.37 -6.31
C GLY A 153 -10.43 12.05 -7.76
N PHE A 154 -11.40 11.63 -8.57
CA PHE A 154 -11.13 11.33 -9.99
C PHE A 154 -10.73 12.59 -10.76
N LYS A 155 -9.59 12.51 -11.45
CA LYS A 155 -9.15 13.52 -12.42
C LYS A 155 -9.95 13.41 -13.73
N ALA A 156 -9.65 14.28 -14.68
CA ALA A 156 -10.19 14.17 -16.04
C ALA A 156 -9.31 13.24 -16.91
N GLY A 157 -9.94 12.57 -17.88
CA GLY A 157 -9.23 11.81 -18.91
C GLY A 157 -9.45 10.29 -18.87
N ALA A 158 -8.84 9.60 -19.83
CA ALA A 158 -9.10 8.18 -20.07
C ALA A 158 -8.68 7.27 -18.89
N PHE A 159 -7.57 7.61 -18.21
CA PHE A 159 -7.11 6.86 -17.03
C PHE A 159 -8.11 6.94 -15.87
N ALA A 160 -8.70 8.11 -15.62
CA ALA A 160 -9.71 8.30 -14.59
C ALA A 160 -11.00 7.54 -14.89
N VAL A 161 -11.46 7.54 -16.14
CA VAL A 161 -12.65 6.76 -16.57
C VAL A 161 -12.45 5.26 -16.32
N LEU A 162 -11.26 4.75 -16.65
CA LEU A 162 -10.92 3.35 -16.43
C LEU A 162 -10.81 3.02 -14.94
N ALA A 163 -10.15 3.87 -14.15
CA ALA A 163 -10.05 3.71 -12.71
C ALA A 163 -11.43 3.69 -12.04
N LYS A 164 -12.33 4.59 -12.44
CA LYS A 164 -13.71 4.63 -11.94
C LYS A 164 -14.45 3.32 -12.24
N LYS A 165 -14.35 2.83 -13.47
CA LYS A 165 -14.95 1.55 -13.87
C LYS A 165 -14.41 0.37 -13.05
N ILE A 166 -13.10 0.33 -12.80
CA ILE A 166 -12.48 -0.70 -11.96
C ILE A 166 -13.00 -0.60 -10.52
N LEU A 167 -13.03 0.61 -9.97
CA LEU A 167 -13.50 0.84 -8.60
C LEU A 167 -14.96 0.44 -8.44
N ASP A 168 -15.84 0.79 -9.38
CA ASP A 168 -17.27 0.41 -9.35
C ASP A 168 -17.47 -1.12 -9.32
N ILE A 169 -16.56 -1.87 -9.94
CA ILE A 169 -16.59 -3.34 -9.94
C ILE A 169 -16.01 -3.93 -8.66
N VAL A 170 -14.92 -3.35 -8.14
CA VAL A 170 -14.16 -3.87 -7.00
C VAL A 170 -14.80 -3.50 -5.67
N ARG A 171 -15.24 -2.23 -5.50
CA ARG A 171 -15.73 -1.66 -4.24
C ARG A 171 -16.86 -2.49 -3.60
N PRO A 172 -17.91 -2.94 -4.32
CA PRO A 172 -18.98 -3.73 -3.72
C PRO A 172 -18.54 -5.11 -3.24
N LYS A 173 -17.41 -5.62 -3.73
CA LYS A 173 -16.91 -6.97 -3.48
C LYS A 173 -15.66 -7.01 -2.63
N VAL A 174 -15.08 -5.86 -2.25
CA VAL A 174 -13.75 -5.78 -1.62
C VAL A 174 -13.62 -6.64 -0.35
N ALA A 175 -14.73 -6.86 0.38
CA ALA A 175 -14.79 -7.75 1.54
C ALA A 175 -14.63 -9.25 1.21
N THR A 176 -14.75 -9.66 -0.05
CA THR A 176 -14.54 -11.05 -0.52
C THR A 176 -13.24 -11.22 -1.30
N LEU A 177 -12.59 -10.12 -1.67
CA LEU A 177 -11.41 -10.14 -2.54
C LEU A 177 -10.11 -10.34 -1.77
N VAL A 178 -9.15 -10.98 -2.42
CA VAL A 178 -7.73 -10.88 -2.06
C VAL A 178 -7.04 -10.17 -3.21
N ILE A 179 -6.42 -9.03 -2.93
CA ILE A 179 -5.82 -8.14 -3.93
C ILE A 179 -4.37 -7.89 -3.54
N ASP A 180 -3.45 -8.21 -4.45
CA ASP A 180 -2.07 -7.76 -4.36
C ASP A 180 -1.94 -6.39 -5.02
N LEU A 181 -1.23 -5.49 -4.37
CA LEU A 181 -0.91 -4.15 -4.85
C LEU A 181 0.60 -4.02 -4.90
N ALA A 182 1.16 -3.65 -6.05
CA ALA A 182 2.54 -3.21 -6.16
C ALA A 182 2.59 -1.72 -6.51
N PHE A 183 3.50 -0.99 -5.87
CA PHE A 183 3.73 0.44 -6.04
C PHE A 183 5.12 0.68 -6.60
N MET A 184 5.24 1.61 -7.52
CA MET A 184 6.50 1.96 -8.18
C MET A 184 6.43 3.40 -8.70
N GLU A 185 7.59 4.03 -8.89
CA GLU A 185 7.67 5.32 -9.59
C GLU A 185 7.80 5.10 -11.09
N GLN A 186 7.13 5.95 -11.87
CA GLN A 186 7.29 5.95 -13.31
C GLN A 186 8.67 6.46 -13.72
N GLY A 187 9.37 5.66 -14.53
CA GLY A 187 10.51 6.13 -15.31
C GLY A 187 10.00 6.85 -16.56
N ASN A 188 10.39 8.11 -16.74
CA ASN A 188 10.06 8.94 -17.90
C ASN A 188 11.16 8.95 -18.96
N GLU A 189 12.39 8.59 -18.58
CA GLU A 189 13.55 8.50 -19.47
C GLU A 189 14.11 7.08 -19.51
N GLU A 190 14.78 6.71 -20.61
CA GLU A 190 15.44 5.39 -20.76
C GLU A 190 16.51 5.14 -19.68
N SER A 191 17.13 6.22 -19.20
CA SER A 191 18.09 6.21 -18.09
C SER A 191 17.45 5.78 -16.76
N GLU A 192 16.13 5.94 -16.62
CA GLU A 192 15.35 5.58 -15.43
C GLU A 192 14.75 4.16 -15.53
N LEU A 193 15.03 3.42 -16.61
CA LEU A 193 14.54 2.05 -16.82
C LEU A 193 15.60 0.98 -16.53
N PRO A 194 15.19 -0.22 -16.05
CA PRO A 194 13.82 -0.64 -15.77
C PRO A 194 13.27 -0.06 -14.46
N GLU A 195 11.94 0.14 -14.41
CA GLU A 195 11.28 0.56 -13.17
C GLU A 195 11.27 -0.61 -12.14
N ARG A 196 11.75 -0.35 -10.92
CA ARG A 196 11.71 -1.31 -9.82
C ARG A 196 10.48 -1.07 -8.93
N ILE A 197 9.86 -2.16 -8.49
CA ILE A 197 8.80 -2.08 -7.47
C ILE A 197 9.38 -1.49 -6.18
N ILE A 198 8.75 -0.45 -5.65
CA ILE A 198 9.11 0.13 -4.36
C ILE A 198 8.58 -0.76 -3.25
N ALA A 199 7.28 -1.04 -3.29
CA ALA A 199 6.57 -1.69 -2.20
C ALA A 199 5.47 -2.60 -2.72
N VAL A 200 5.15 -3.64 -1.94
CA VAL A 200 4.01 -4.53 -2.22
C VAL A 200 3.17 -4.73 -0.97
N ALA A 201 1.85 -4.79 -1.14
CA ALA A 201 0.91 -5.10 -0.08
C ALA A 201 -0.18 -6.04 -0.56
N ARG A 202 -0.64 -6.94 0.32
CA ARG A 202 -1.82 -7.77 0.08
C ARG A 202 -2.97 -7.29 0.94
N LEU A 203 -4.06 -6.89 0.30
CA LEU A 203 -5.33 -6.61 0.95
C LEU A 203 -6.16 -7.89 0.98
N MET A 204 -6.59 -8.31 2.17
CA MET A 204 -7.36 -9.54 2.36
C MET A 204 -8.75 -9.22 2.92
N LYS A 205 -9.79 -9.50 2.13
CA LYS A 205 -11.20 -9.44 2.55
C LYS A 205 -11.51 -8.17 3.34
N LEU A 206 -11.12 -7.02 2.77
CA LEU A 206 -11.17 -5.74 3.46
C LEU A 206 -12.63 -5.36 3.73
N ASN A 207 -13.06 -5.46 4.99
CA ASN A 207 -14.41 -5.11 5.37
C ASN A 207 -14.50 -3.62 5.71
N LEU A 208 -15.14 -2.85 4.82
CA LEU A 208 -15.33 -1.41 4.97
C LEU A 208 -16.63 -1.04 5.71
N SER A 209 -17.51 -2.00 6.04
CA SER A 209 -18.83 -1.71 6.63
C SER A 209 -18.84 -1.69 8.16
N THR A 210 -17.79 -2.17 8.82
CA THR A 210 -17.77 -2.39 10.28
C THR A 210 -17.07 -1.30 11.08
N SER A 211 -16.59 -0.24 10.44
CA SER A 211 -15.99 0.89 11.15
C SER A 211 -17.08 1.73 11.83
N LYS A 212 -17.15 1.63 13.15
CA LYS A 212 -17.86 2.64 13.94
C LYS A 212 -17.02 3.93 13.92
N PRO A 213 -17.64 5.13 13.87
CA PRO A 213 -16.94 6.37 14.15
C PRO A 213 -16.14 6.18 15.43
N THR A 214 -14.84 6.47 15.40
CA THR A 214 -14.07 6.57 16.63
C THR A 214 -14.73 7.66 17.47
N ASP A 215 -14.99 7.35 18.74
CA ASP A 215 -15.42 8.32 19.76
C ASP A 215 -14.67 9.65 19.54
N PRO A 216 -15.34 10.81 19.49
CA PRO A 216 -14.67 12.09 19.33
C PRO A 216 -13.60 12.36 20.42
N ALA A 217 -13.65 11.70 21.58
CA ALA A 217 -12.58 11.71 22.58
C ALA A 217 -11.34 10.84 22.20
N ARG A 218 -11.49 9.92 21.25
CA ARG A 218 -10.44 9.11 20.61
C ARG A 218 -9.86 9.75 19.34
N LYS A 219 -10.15 11.03 19.06
CA LYS A 219 -9.55 11.80 17.95
C LYS A 219 -8.02 11.78 17.92
N ASN A 220 -7.34 11.30 18.97
CA ASN A 220 -5.88 11.17 19.06
C ASN A 220 -5.39 9.72 19.26
N TYR A 221 -6.26 8.71 19.20
CA TYR A 221 -5.85 7.34 19.50
C TYR A 221 -5.24 6.66 18.28
N MET A 222 -3.91 6.64 18.23
CA MET A 222 -3.18 5.75 17.34
C MET A 222 -2.90 4.43 18.04
N PRO A 223 -3.14 3.27 17.40
CA PRO A 223 -2.82 1.99 18.02
C PRO A 223 -1.33 1.90 18.36
N SER A 224 -1.01 1.31 19.50
CA SER A 224 0.38 1.13 19.99
C SER A 224 1.32 0.44 18.99
N ARG A 225 0.77 -0.36 18.07
CA ARG A 225 1.53 -1.00 16.99
C ARG A 225 2.09 -0.02 15.96
N TRP A 226 1.49 1.16 15.81
CA TRP A 226 2.00 2.22 14.94
C TRP A 226 3.18 2.97 15.57
N SER A 227 3.12 3.16 16.89
CA SER A 227 4.19 3.81 17.66
C SER A 227 5.34 2.87 18.00
N SER A 228 5.18 1.55 17.84
CA SER A 228 6.25 0.58 18.05
C SER A 228 7.20 0.49 16.85
N SER A 229 8.51 0.45 17.12
CA SER A 229 9.55 0.13 16.15
C SER A 229 9.53 -1.36 15.80
N GLY A 230 8.57 -1.79 14.99
CA GLY A 230 8.65 -3.04 14.20
C GLY A 230 9.03 -4.32 14.93
N GLU A 231 8.68 -4.52 16.21
CA GLU A 231 8.92 -5.81 16.86
C GLU A 231 8.04 -6.88 16.19
N ARG A 232 8.70 -7.83 15.52
CA ARG A 232 8.08 -9.04 14.99
C ARG A 232 7.38 -9.76 16.14
N SER A 233 6.06 -9.85 16.08
CA SER A 233 5.33 -10.82 16.89
C SER A 233 5.72 -12.21 16.37
N THR A 234 6.60 -12.89 17.09
CA THR A 234 6.77 -14.34 16.91
C THR A 234 5.42 -15.00 17.15
N PRO A 235 4.98 -15.95 16.32
CA PRO A 235 3.79 -16.73 16.63
C PRO A 235 4.04 -17.43 17.96
N ARG A 236 3.28 -17.05 18.98
CA ARG A 236 3.28 -17.74 20.27
C ARG A 236 2.89 -19.19 19.98
N SER A 237 3.84 -20.12 20.04
CA SER A 237 3.53 -21.53 19.87
C SER A 237 2.63 -21.93 21.04
N LYS A 238 1.32 -22.03 20.77
CA LYS A 238 0.44 -22.79 21.65
C LYS A 238 0.84 -24.24 21.47
N LYS A 239 1.74 -24.73 22.34
CA LYS A 239 1.83 -26.16 22.62
C LYS A 239 0.50 -26.59 23.22
N SER A 240 -0.49 -26.90 22.37
CA SER A 240 -1.63 -27.70 22.80
C SER A 240 -1.12 -29.13 22.97
N ARG A 241 -1.01 -29.55 24.23
CA ARG A 241 -1.01 -30.98 24.57
C ARG A 241 -2.30 -31.58 24.02
N LEU A 242 -2.20 -32.32 22.92
CA LEU A 242 -3.19 -33.33 22.55
C LEU A 242 -2.49 -34.68 22.65
N SER A 243 -2.62 -35.28 23.83
CA SER A 243 -2.48 -36.72 24.01
C SER A 243 -3.68 -37.38 23.34
N GLY A 244 -3.44 -38.03 22.21
CA GLY A 244 -4.45 -38.83 21.52
C GLY A 244 -3.75 -39.79 20.58
N ASN A 245 -3.65 -41.06 21.00
CA ASN A 245 -3.17 -42.15 20.16
C ASN A 245 -4.07 -42.26 18.93
N PHE A 246 -3.50 -42.10 17.73
CA PHE A 246 -4.18 -42.37 16.47
C PHE A 246 -3.41 -43.44 15.70
N SER A 247 -3.95 -44.65 15.68
CA SER A 247 -3.42 -45.77 14.89
C SER A 247 -3.98 -45.73 13.46
N TRP A 248 -3.09 -45.74 12.48
CA TRP A 248 -3.43 -45.86 11.05
C TRP A 248 -3.68 -47.33 10.67
N ARG A 249 -4.81 -47.64 10.02
CA ARG A 249 -5.00 -48.84 9.20
C ARG A 249 -5.25 -48.38 7.77
N GLY A 250 -4.36 -48.76 6.85
CA GLY A 250 -4.55 -48.54 5.42
C GLY A 250 -5.53 -49.58 4.83
N PRO A 251 -6.21 -49.26 3.71
CA PRO A 251 -7.12 -50.19 3.06
C PRO A 251 -6.36 -51.20 2.19
N SER A 252 -6.79 -52.45 2.29
CA SER A 252 -6.54 -53.57 1.36
C SER A 252 -7.31 -53.43 0.06
#